data_AF-A0A418WZ51-F1
#
_entry.id   AF-A0A418WZ51-F1
#
_cell.length_a   1.000
_cell.length_b   1.000
_cell.length_c   1.000
_cell.angle_alpha   90.00
_cell.angle_beta   90.00
_cell.angle_gamma   90.00
#
_symmetry.space_group_name_H-M   'P 1'
#
loop_
_entity.id
_entity.type
_entity.pdbx_description
1 polymer ?
#
loop_
_entity_poly.entity_id
_entity_poly.type
_entity_poly.pdbx_seq_one_letter_code
_entity_poly.pdbx_strand_id
1 'polypeptide(L)'
;MTSMVGLGQKAFGHVVPKLAEVTDNVLFADIWERPGLSKRDRSLITVAALVSLYRLEQLPFHLAKALENGLTHEELAEAVTHLAFYAGWPAAASAVSLIDKM
;
A
#
# COMPACT_ATOMS: atom_id res chain seq x y z
N MET A 1 -24.71 13.14 13.45
CA MET A 1 -24.13 12.03 12.66
C MET A 1 -22.91 12.58 11.95
N THR A 2 -21.73 12.43 12.54
CA THR A 2 -20.48 12.83 11.90
C THR A 2 -20.27 11.86 10.74
N SER A 3 -20.44 12.30 9.49
CA SER A 3 -20.04 11.48 8.35
C SER A 3 -18.54 11.20 8.53
N MET A 4 -18.15 9.96 8.81
CA MET A 4 -16.74 9.62 8.83
C MET A 4 -16.22 9.79 7.41
N VAL A 5 -15.54 10.91 7.18
CA VAL A 5 -14.91 11.23 5.91
C VAL A 5 -13.92 10.10 5.59
N GLY A 6 -14.08 9.48 4.42
CA GLY A 6 -13.24 8.37 3.97
C GLY A 6 -11.76 8.79 3.78
N LEU A 7 -10.87 7.81 3.64
CA LEU A 7 -9.43 8.04 3.51
C LEU A 7 -9.10 8.91 2.29
N GLY A 8 -9.77 8.67 1.16
CA GLY A 8 -9.66 9.44 -0.06
C GLY A 8 -10.11 10.89 0.14
N GLN A 9 -11.28 11.11 0.76
CA GLN A 9 -11.76 12.47 1.04
C GLN A 9 -10.85 13.24 1.99
N LYS A 10 -10.26 12.58 2.99
CA LYS A 10 -9.24 13.19 3.87
C LYS A 10 -7.98 13.59 3.09
N ALA A 11 -7.50 12.73 2.19
CA ALA A 11 -6.25 12.95 1.46
C ALA A 11 -6.40 13.96 0.31
N PHE A 12 -7.44 13.84 -0.50
CA PHE A 12 -7.55 14.55 -1.78
C PHE A 12 -8.81 15.39 -1.92
N GLY A 13 -9.78 15.29 -1.00
CA GLY A 13 -11.13 15.86 -1.19
C GLY A 13 -11.16 17.37 -1.43
N HIS A 14 -10.21 18.11 -0.85
CA HIS A 14 -10.11 19.56 -1.01
C HIS A 14 -9.42 20.01 -2.31
N VAL A 15 -8.73 19.11 -3.02
CA VAL A 15 -7.98 19.42 -4.27
C VAL A 15 -8.62 18.73 -5.47
N VAL A 16 -8.87 17.43 -5.36
CA VAL A 16 -9.39 16.58 -6.44
C VAL A 16 -10.56 15.72 -5.90
N PRO A 17 -11.76 16.30 -5.74
CA PRO A 17 -12.89 15.63 -5.10
C PRO A 17 -13.28 14.29 -5.73
N LYS A 18 -13.19 14.18 -7.06
CA LYS A 18 -13.55 12.94 -7.75
C LYS A 18 -12.54 11.82 -7.48
N LEU A 19 -11.25 12.14 -7.38
CA LEU A 19 -10.22 11.16 -7.04
C LEU A 19 -10.42 10.63 -5.62
N ALA A 20 -10.75 11.52 -4.69
CA ALA A 20 -11.12 11.14 -3.34
C ALA A 20 -12.34 10.19 -3.31
N GLU A 21 -13.41 10.53 -4.04
CA GLU A 21 -14.62 9.72 -4.13
C GLU A 21 -14.34 8.30 -4.64
N VAL A 22 -13.58 8.15 -5.74
CA VAL A 22 -13.28 6.81 -6.28
C VAL A 22 -12.28 6.04 -5.41
N THR A 23 -11.41 6.73 -4.69
CA THR A 23 -10.52 6.10 -3.68
C THR A 23 -11.35 5.48 -2.56
N ASP A 24 -12.36 6.18 -2.06
CA ASP A 24 -13.21 5.66 -0.99
C ASP A 24 -14.16 4.56 -1.48
N ASN A 25 -14.90 4.83 -2.56
CA ASN A 25 -16.01 3.96 -2.96
C ASN A 25 -15.59 2.77 -3.83
N VAL A 26 -14.64 2.97 -4.75
CA VAL A 26 -14.25 1.93 -5.71
C VAL A 26 -13.03 1.17 -5.20
N LEU A 27 -11.98 1.88 -4.77
CA LEU A 27 -10.76 1.24 -4.32
C LEU A 27 -10.98 0.55 -2.96
N PHE A 28 -11.19 1.31 -1.88
CA PHE A 28 -11.19 0.74 -0.54
C PHE A 28 -12.50 0.04 -0.16
N ALA A 29 -13.67 0.53 -0.59
CA ALA A 29 -14.95 -0.08 -0.23
C ALA A 29 -15.40 -1.24 -1.15
N ASP A 30 -14.80 -1.41 -2.33
CA ASP A 30 -15.10 -2.53 -3.24
C ASP A 30 -13.85 -3.39 -3.50
N ILE A 31 -12.89 -2.91 -4.30
CA ILE A 31 -11.78 -3.76 -4.78
C ILE A 31 -10.97 -4.40 -3.65
N TRP A 32 -10.73 -3.67 -2.55
CA TRP A 32 -10.03 -4.19 -1.37
C TRP A 32 -10.85 -5.15 -0.49
N GLU A 33 -12.18 -5.18 -0.65
CA GLU A 33 -13.10 -6.04 0.12
C GLU A 33 -13.50 -7.32 -0.64
N ARG A 34 -13.13 -7.45 -1.91
CA ARG A 34 -13.47 -8.64 -2.72
C ARG A 34 -12.91 -9.94 -2.10
N PRO A 35 -13.74 -10.98 -1.89
CA PRO A 35 -13.40 -12.13 -1.04
C PRO A 35 -12.39 -13.12 -1.65
N GLY A 36 -12.14 -13.04 -2.96
CA GLY A 36 -11.23 -13.98 -3.64
C GLY A 36 -9.75 -13.83 -3.29
N LEU A 37 -9.36 -12.77 -2.56
CA LEU A 37 -8.00 -12.57 -2.07
C LEU A 37 -8.05 -11.80 -0.75
N SER A 38 -7.32 -12.29 0.26
CA SER A 38 -7.29 -11.69 1.59
C SER A 38 -6.70 -10.27 1.56
N LYS A 39 -7.07 -9.43 2.54
CA LYS A 39 -6.48 -8.09 2.69
C LYS A 39 -4.97 -8.15 2.94
N ARG A 40 -4.50 -9.19 3.65
CA ARG A 40 -3.08 -9.49 3.84
C ARG A 40 -2.37 -9.64 2.51
N ASP A 41 -2.86 -10.53 1.66
CA ASP A 41 -2.21 -10.82 0.37
C ASP A 41 -2.34 -9.65 -0.62
N ARG A 42 -3.45 -8.91 -0.57
CA ARG A 42 -3.60 -7.64 -1.33
C ARG A 42 -2.55 -6.63 -0.92
N SER A 43 -2.28 -6.47 0.37
CA SER A 43 -1.22 -5.58 0.84
C SER A 43 0.14 -6.04 0.36
N LEU A 44 0.46 -7.34 0.43
CA LEU A 44 1.73 -7.89 -0.05
C LEU A 44 1.95 -7.58 -1.53
N ILE A 45 0.94 -7.85 -2.38
CA ILE A 45 1.04 -7.59 -3.83
C ILE A 45 1.11 -6.10 -4.12
N THR A 46 0.40 -5.26 -3.35
CA THR A 46 0.46 -3.80 -3.51
C THR A 46 1.85 -3.26 -3.18
N VAL A 47 2.43 -3.68 -2.05
CA VAL A 47 3.81 -3.36 -1.67
C VAL A 47 4.78 -3.82 -2.76
N ALA A 48 4.66 -5.05 -3.23
CA ALA A 48 5.53 -5.59 -4.27
C ALA A 48 5.43 -4.78 -5.57
N ALA A 49 4.23 -4.38 -5.99
CA ALA A 49 4.02 -3.54 -7.16
C ALA A 49 4.63 -2.14 -6.98
N LEU A 50 4.45 -1.51 -5.82
CA LEU A 50 4.99 -0.17 -5.55
C LEU A 50 6.53 -0.15 -5.54
N VAL A 51 7.15 -1.17 -4.93
CA VAL A 51 8.60 -1.36 -4.96
C VAL A 51 9.06 -1.56 -6.41
N SER A 52 8.43 -2.49 -7.13
CA SER A 52 8.82 -2.83 -8.52
C SER A 52 8.67 -1.68 -9.51
N LEU A 53 7.68 -0.81 -9.29
CA LEU A 53 7.42 0.37 -10.13
C LEU A 53 8.13 1.63 -9.63
N TYR A 54 8.95 1.54 -8.57
CA TYR A 54 9.64 2.67 -7.96
C TYR A 54 8.68 3.83 -7.61
N ARG A 55 7.56 3.51 -6.95
CA ARG A 55 6.52 4.45 -6.48
C ARG A 55 6.64 4.65 -4.97
N LEU A 56 7.79 5.13 -4.55
CA LEU A 56 8.21 5.17 -3.15
C LEU A 56 7.38 6.12 -2.29
N GLU A 57 6.74 7.13 -2.87
CA GLU A 57 5.90 8.10 -2.15
C GLU A 57 4.63 7.46 -1.57
N GLN A 58 4.15 6.37 -2.18
CA GLN A 58 2.98 5.64 -1.71
C GLN A 58 3.34 4.48 -0.77
N LEU A 59 4.60 4.07 -0.77
CA LEU A 59 5.05 2.86 -0.08
C LEU A 59 4.85 2.93 1.45
N PRO A 60 5.13 4.04 2.17
CA PRO A 60 4.95 4.09 3.63
C PRO A 60 3.52 3.79 4.09
N PHE A 61 2.52 4.36 3.40
CA PHE A 61 1.12 4.10 3.71
C PHE A 61 0.78 2.61 3.54
N HIS A 62 1.22 2.01 2.44
CA HIS A 62 0.91 0.62 2.14
C HIS A 62 1.71 -0.38 2.97
N LEU A 63 2.92 -0.05 3.42
CA LEU A 63 3.63 -0.87 4.40
C LEU A 63 2.91 -0.86 5.75
N ALA A 64 2.47 0.31 6.25
CA ALA A 64 1.67 0.37 7.49
C ALA A 64 0.38 -0.43 7.35
N LYS A 65 -0.30 -0.30 6.20
CA LYS A 65 -1.50 -1.09 5.88
C LYS A 65 -1.23 -2.58 5.77
N ALA A 66 -0.04 -2.98 5.33
CA ALA A 66 0.37 -4.38 5.29
C ALA A 66 0.46 -4.98 6.68
N LEU A 67 1.09 -4.27 7.62
CA LEU A 67 1.18 -4.66 9.02
C LEU A 67 -0.21 -4.74 9.68
N GLU A 68 -1.05 -3.72 9.48
CA GLU A 68 -2.45 -3.73 9.97
C GLU A 68 -3.24 -4.94 9.45
N ASN A 69 -2.97 -5.36 8.21
CA ASN A 69 -3.63 -6.51 7.59
C ASN A 69 -2.97 -7.86 7.92
N GLY A 70 -1.94 -7.88 8.78
CA GLY A 70 -1.35 -9.10 9.33
C GLY A 70 -0.10 -9.64 8.64
N LEU A 71 0.59 -8.84 7.81
CA LEU A 71 1.97 -9.15 7.44
C LEU A 71 2.91 -8.80 8.60
N THR A 72 4.03 -9.52 8.70
CA THR A 72 5.09 -9.16 9.66
C THR A 72 6.20 -8.34 9.00
N HIS A 73 7.06 -7.72 9.82
CA HIS A 73 8.26 -7.04 9.33
C HIS A 73 9.19 -8.02 8.59
N GLU A 74 9.33 -9.24 9.09
CA GLU A 74 10.15 -10.30 8.48
C GLU A 74 9.62 -10.68 7.10
N GLU A 75 8.30 -10.85 6.96
CA GLU A 75 7.68 -11.19 5.67
C GLU A 75 7.86 -10.06 4.64
N LEU A 76 7.78 -8.79 5.07
CA LEU A 76 8.03 -7.65 4.21
C LEU A 76 9.51 -7.52 3.82
N ALA A 77 10.43 -7.79 4.75
CA ALA A 77 11.87 -7.80 4.48
C ALA A 77 12.25 -8.91 3.48
N GLU A 78 11.68 -10.11 3.62
CA GLU A 78 11.86 -11.21 2.67
C GLU A 78 11.29 -10.86 1.30
N ALA A 79 10.09 -10.27 1.23
CA ALA A 79 9.50 -9.83 -0.03
C ALA A 79 10.38 -8.81 -0.76
N VAL A 80 10.90 -7.79 -0.06
CA VAL A 80 11.80 -6.79 -0.65
C VAL A 80 13.12 -7.41 -1.08
N THR A 81 13.68 -8.33 -0.29
CA THR A 81 14.89 -9.08 -0.65
C THR A 81 14.68 -9.89 -1.92
N HIS A 82 13.54 -10.58 -2.04
CA HIS A 82 13.18 -11.32 -3.24
C HIS A 82 13.05 -10.41 -4.46
N LEU A 83 12.44 -9.23 -4.29
CA LEU A 83 12.28 -8.25 -5.36
C LEU A 83 13.59 -7.64 -5.84
N ALA A 84 14.68 -7.68 -5.07
CA ALA A 84 16.00 -7.24 -5.56
C ALA A 84 16.42 -7.99 -6.83
N PHE A 85 15.99 -9.25 -6.98
CA PHE A 85 16.31 -10.10 -8.13
C PHE A 85 15.37 -9.90 -9.34
N TYR A 86 14.16 -9.38 -9.13
CA TYR A 86 13.13 -9.23 -10.18
C TYR A 86 12.88 -7.77 -10.59
N ALA A 87 13.02 -6.85 -9.65
CA ALA A 87 12.85 -5.41 -9.83
C ALA A 87 14.19 -4.64 -9.81
N GLY A 88 15.30 -5.33 -9.53
CA GLY A 88 16.64 -4.76 -9.47
C GLY A 88 17.01 -4.19 -8.10
N TRP A 89 18.31 -4.22 -7.82
CA TRP A 89 18.89 -3.79 -6.54
C TRP A 89 18.49 -2.36 -6.10
N PRO A 90 18.46 -1.35 -7.00
CA PRO A 90 18.09 0.01 -6.60
C PRO A 90 16.67 0.11 -6.04
N ALA A 91 15.71 -0.59 -6.64
CA ALA A 91 14.32 -0.58 -6.17
C ALA A 91 14.19 -1.18 -4.77
N ALA A 92 14.85 -2.33 -4.53
CA ALA A 92 14.85 -2.98 -3.22
C ALA A 92 15.57 -2.13 -2.16
N ALA A 93 16.76 -1.60 -2.46
CA ALA A 93 17.54 -0.79 -1.53
C ALA A 93 16.79 0.47 -1.07
N SER A 94 16.08 1.16 -1.98
CA SER A 94 15.26 2.30 -1.61
C SER A 94 14.05 1.93 -0.75
N ALA A 95 13.47 0.74 -0.94
CA ALA A 95 12.39 0.23 -0.10
C ALA A 95 12.87 -0.12 1.32
N VAL A 96 14.07 -0.70 1.47
CA VAL A 96 14.66 -1.02 2.78
C VAL A 96 14.74 0.22 3.68
N SER A 97 15.22 1.36 3.15
CA SER A 97 15.31 2.62 3.90
C SER A 97 13.97 3.19 4.36
N LEU A 98 12.86 2.70 3.81
CA LEU A 98 11.50 3.09 4.22
C LEU A 98 10.92 2.12 5.24
N ILE A 99 11.26 0.83 5.15
CA ILE A 99 10.89 -0.18 6.16
C ILE A 99 11.60 0.10 7.50
N ASP A 100 12.86 0.52 7.46
CA ASP A 100 13.65 0.85 8.66
C ASP A 100 13.08 2.02 9.48
N LYS A 101 12.26 2.88 8.85
CA LYS A 101 11.68 4.08 9.48
C LYS A 101 10.30 3.85 10.10
N MET A 102 9.80 2.62 10.07
CA MET A 102 8.45 2.27 10.55
C MET A 102 8.41 1.89 12.02
#